data_AF-A0A9Q2FM42-F1
#
_entry.id   AF-A0A9Q2FM42-F1
#
_cell.length_a   1.000
_cell.length_b   1.000
_cell.length_c   1.000
_cell.angle_alpha   90.00
_cell.angle_beta   90.00
_cell.angle_gamma   90.00
#
_symmetry.space_group_name_H-M   'P 1'
#
loop_
_entity.id
_entity.type
_entity.pdbx_description
1 polymer ?
#
loop_
_entity_poly.entity_id
_entity_poly.type
_entity_poly.pdbx_seq_one_letter_code
_entity_poly.pdbx_strand_id
1 'polypeptide(L)' 'MKRFLLVGLTLVALGTGLSACGKKGAPHAPGPASDITYPRSYPPE' A
#
# COMPACT_ATOMS: atom_id res chain seq x y z
N MET A 1 -26.22 -0.78 -25.61
CA MET A 1 -24.89 -1.44 -25.47
C MET A 1 -23.76 -0.45 -25.21
N LYS A 2 -23.56 0.59 -26.04
CA LYS A 2 -22.47 1.58 -25.86
C LYS A 2 -22.48 2.31 -24.49
N ARG A 3 -23.66 2.60 -23.94
CA ARG A 3 -23.81 3.22 -22.61
C ARG A 3 -23.31 2.32 -21.47
N PHE A 4 -23.58 1.02 -21.53
CA PHE A 4 -23.09 0.06 -20.54
C PHE A 4 -21.57 -0.11 -20.61
N LEU A 5 -21.00 -0.04 -21.82
CA LEU A 5 -19.55 -0.11 -22.02
C LEU A 5 -18.83 1.11 -21.43
N LEU A 6 -19.41 2.31 -21.58
CA LEU A 6 -18.89 3.53 -20.96
C LEU A 6 -18.95 3.49 -19.43
N VAL A 7 -20.07 3.02 -18.87
CA VAL A 7 -20.22 2.85 -17.41
C VAL A 7 -19.20 1.85 -16.88
N GLY A 8 -19.05 0.68 -17.52
CA GLY A 8 -18.04 -0.31 -17.14
C GLY A 8 -16.62 0.24 -17.14
N LEU A 9 -16.24 0.99 -18.18
CA LEU A 9 -14.92 1.62 -18.29
C LEU A 9 -14.66 2.61 -17.15
N THR A 10 -15.66 3.42 -16.78
CA THR A 10 -15.51 4.37 -15.66
C THR A 10 -15.34 3.66 -14.32
N LEU A 11 -16.08 2.58 -14.05
CA LEU A 11 -15.92 1.83 -12.80
C LEU A 11 -14.52 1.20 -12.66
N VAL A 12 -13.99 0.63 -13.75
CA VAL A 12 -12.64 0.04 -13.74
C VAL A 12 -11.58 1.11 -13.48
N ALA A 13 -11.69 2.28 -14.12
CA ALA A 13 -10.75 3.38 -13.91
C ALA A 13 -10.77 3.92 -12.46
N LEU A 14 -11.93 3.93 -11.80
CA LEU A 14 -12.03 4.33 -10.39
C LEU A 14 -11.50 3.25 -9.43
N GLY A 15 -11.65 1.97 -9.77
CA GLY A 15 -11.21 0.86 -8.91
C GLY A 15 -9.69 0.67 -8.84
N THR A 16 -8.94 0.97 -9.90
CA THR A 16 -7.48 0.75 -9.93
C THR A 16 -6.70 1.65 -8.97
N GLY A 17 -7.23 2.83 -8.63
CA GLY A 17 -6.62 3.74 -7.66
C GLY A 17 -6.65 3.22 -6.22
N LEU A 18 -7.62 2.36 -5.88
CA LEU A 18 -7.75 1.78 -4.54
C LEU A 18 -6.78 0.61 -4.30
N SER A 19 -6.34 -0.06 -5.36
CA SER A 19 -5.37 -1.16 -5.27
C SER A 19 -3.96 -0.71 -4.82
N ALA A 20 -3.69 0.59 -4.83
CA ALA A 20 -2.44 1.16 -4.30
C ALA A 20 -2.46 1.37 -2.77
N CYS A 21 -3.63 1.29 -2.13
CA CYS A 21 -3.79 1.42 -0.68
C CYS A 21 -3.73 0.04 0.00
N GLY A 22 -2.59 -0.67 -0.09
CA GLY A 22 -2.57 -2.03 0.47
C GLY A 22 -1.23 -2.67 0.79
N LYS A 23 -0.09 -2.08 0.39
CA LYS A 23 1.21 -2.66 0.72
C LYS A 23 2.18 -1.61 1.23
N LYS A 24 2.02 -1.24 2.50
CA LYS A 24 3.17 -0.73 3.25
C LYS A 24 4.17 -1.88 3.27
N GLY A 25 5.32 -1.71 2.63
CA GLY A 25 6.36 -2.73 2.60
C GLY A 25 6.80 -3.15 4.01
N ALA A 26 7.67 -4.16 4.11
CA ALA A 26 8.23 -4.54 5.41
C ALA A 26 8.71 -3.29 6.17
N PRO A 27 8.48 -3.21 7.49
CA PRO A 27 8.95 -2.08 8.29
C PRO A 27 10.43 -1.82 8.02
N HIS A 28 10.78 -0.56 7.79
CA HIS A 28 12.19 -0.18 7.66
C HIS A 28 12.87 -0.40 9.01
N ALA A 29 14.13 -0.85 8.99
CA ALA A 29 14.91 -0.97 10.21
C ALA A 29 14.92 0.37 10.95
N PRO A 30 14.89 0.37 12.29
CA PRO A 30 15.25 1.57 13.02
C PRO A 30 16.67 1.98 12.57
N GLY A 31 16.96 3.29 12.58
CA GLY A 31 18.19 3.87 12.05
C GLY A 31 19.49 3.33 12.69
N PRO A 32 20.63 4.04 12.55
CA PRO A 32 21.88 3.57 13.15
C PRO A 32 21.72 3.31 14.65
N ALA A 33 22.53 2.42 15.21
CA ALA A 33 22.39 1.97 16.59
C ALA A 33 22.38 3.13 17.63
N SER A 34 22.99 4.27 17.31
CA SER A 34 22.95 5.51 18.11
C SER A 34 21.56 6.10 18.28
N ASP A 35 20.65 5.83 17.35
CA ASP A 35 19.32 6.45 17.26
C ASP A 35 18.22 5.52 17.79
N ILE A 36 18.59 4.30 18.21
CA ILE A 36 17.66 3.31 18.74
C ILE A 36 17.39 3.59 20.22
N THR A 37 16.29 4.30 20.51
CA THR A 37 15.85 4.54 21.90
C THR A 37 15.32 3.27 22.57
N TYR A 38 14.77 2.32 21.79
CA TYR A 38 14.19 1.10 22.31
C TYR A 38 14.74 -0.14 21.58
N PRO A 39 15.38 -1.09 22.29
CA PRO A 39 16.07 -2.22 21.67
C PRO A 39 15.08 -3.33 21.27
N ARG A 40 14.03 -2.99 20.52
CA ARG A 40 13.12 -3.98 19.94
C ARG A 40 13.19 -3.99 18.43
N SER A 41 13.33 -5.19 17.90
CA SER A 41 13.19 -5.48 16.49
C SER A 41 11.72 -5.69 16.14
N TYR A 42 11.32 -5.29 14.93
CA TYR A 42 10.04 -5.69 14.38
C TYR A 42 10.02 -7.22 14.21
N PRO A 43 8.88 -7.89 14.46
CA PRO A 43 8.76 -9.32 14.23
C PRO A 43 8.99 -9.64 12.73
N PRO A 44 9.55 -10.81 12.40
CA PRO A 44 9.53 -11.31 11.03
C PRO A 44 8.08 -11.47 10.58
N GLU A 45 7.86 -11.29 9.28
CA GLU A 45 6.56 -11.45 8.62
C GLU A 45 5.95 -12.86 8.78
#